data_AF-A0A7G2K1T0-F1
#
_entry.id   AF-A0A7G2K1T0-F1
#
_cell.length_a   1.000
_cell.length_b   1.000
_cell.length_c   1.000
_cell.angle_alpha   90.00
_cell.angle_beta   90.00
_cell.angle_gamma   90.00
#
_symmetry.space_group_name_H-M   'P 1'
#
loop_
_entity.id
_entity.type
_entity.pdbx_description
1 polymer ?
#
loop_
_entity_poly.entity_id
_entity_poly.type
_entity_poly.pdbx_seq_one_letter_code
_entity_poly.pdbx_strand_id
1 'polypeptide(L)'
;MALGKYVDLGLGIRYDVSRTKANESTISVGKFKNFSWNTGIVIKPTEWLDLSYRLSTGFRNPSFAEMYGWRYGGKNDEVYVGKFKPETSRNQEFGLALKGDFGNIEISHFSNAYRNLIAFAEELKNGRGKG
;
A
#
# COMPACT_ATOMS: atom_id res chain seq x y z
N MET A 1 20.63 -2.71 -11.34
CA MET A 1 21.80 -3.29 -12.05
C MET A 1 21.51 -3.22 -13.54
N ALA A 2 22.44 -2.66 -14.32
CA ALA A 2 22.33 -2.66 -15.77
C ALA A 2 22.96 -3.94 -16.31
N LEU A 3 22.17 -4.77 -16.99
CA LEU A 3 22.64 -5.91 -17.76
C LEU A 3 22.96 -5.42 -19.18
N GLY A 4 24.14 -4.84 -19.33
CA GLY A 4 24.60 -4.26 -20.59
C GLY A 4 23.85 -2.98 -20.98
N LYS A 5 23.80 -2.69 -22.29
CA LYS A 5 23.17 -1.47 -22.84
C LYS A 5 21.66 -1.56 -23.03
N TYR A 6 21.08 -2.75 -22.93
CA TYR A 6 19.73 -3.03 -23.39
C TYR A 6 18.75 -3.42 -22.29
N VAL A 7 19.22 -3.78 -21.09
CA VAL A 7 18.33 -4.24 -20.02
C VAL A 7 18.78 -3.67 -18.69
N ASP A 8 17.86 -3.03 -17.97
CA ASP A 8 18.05 -2.64 -16.57
C ASP A 8 17.11 -3.46 -15.69
N LEU A 9 17.67 -4.06 -14.64
CA LEU A 9 16.91 -4.78 -13.61
C LEU A 9 17.00 -4.07 -12.27
N GLY A 10 15.85 -3.92 -11.64
CA GLY A 10 15.68 -3.44 -10.28
C GLY A 10 15.07 -4.53 -9.40
N LEU A 11 15.63 -4.72 -8.22
CA LEU A 11 15.05 -5.49 -7.13
C LEU A 11 15.30 -4.75 -5.83
N GLY A 12 14.25 -4.58 -5.04
CA GLY A 12 14.33 -4.02 -3.70
C GLY A 12 13.43 -4.80 -2.77
N ILE A 13 13.93 -5.00 -1.55
CA ILE A 13 13.19 -5.65 -0.47
C ILE A 13 13.26 -4.76 0.76
N ARG A 14 12.21 -4.79 1.58
CA ARG A 14 12.14 -4.05 2.83
C ARG A 14 11.32 -4.84 3.83
N TYR A 15 11.81 -4.91 5.06
CA TYR A 15 11.14 -5.55 6.17
C TYR A 15 10.96 -4.55 7.30
N ASP A 16 9.70 -4.26 7.64
CA ASP A 16 9.32 -3.25 8.61
C ASP A 16 8.69 -3.92 9.84
N VAL A 17 9.15 -3.51 11.03
CA VAL A 17 8.57 -3.94 12.29
C VAL A 17 8.11 -2.71 13.06
N SER A 18 6.81 -2.60 13.29
CA SER A 18 6.21 -1.54 14.09
C SER A 18 5.55 -2.11 15.34
N ARG A 19 5.63 -1.38 16.45
CA ARG A 19 5.00 -1.73 17.71
C ARG A 19 4.38 -0.47 18.32
N THR A 20 3.08 -0.52 18.54
CA THR A 20 2.35 0.55 19.22
C THR A 20 2.12 0.15 20.67
N LYS A 21 2.26 1.10 21.59
CA LYS A 21 1.91 0.95 23.01
C LYS A 21 0.91 2.05 23.38
N ALA A 22 -0.04 1.71 24.23
CA ALA A 22 -1.00 2.65 24.82
C ALA A 22 -1.18 2.29 26.30
N ASN A 23 -1.42 3.30 27.13
CA ASN A 23 -1.68 3.12 28.56
C ASN A 23 -3.15 2.79 28.86
N GLU A 24 -4.05 3.06 27.91
CA GLU A 24 -5.47 2.73 28.02
C GLU A 24 -5.79 1.40 27.35
N SER A 25 -6.57 0.54 28.02
CA SER A 25 -7.02 -0.75 27.51
C SER A 25 -8.04 -0.64 26.37
N THR A 26 -8.63 0.54 26.17
CA THR A 26 -9.64 0.84 25.14
C THR A 26 -9.02 1.23 23.80
N ILE A 27 -7.69 1.34 23.71
CA ILE A 27 -6.97 1.67 22.48
C ILE A 27 -6.41 0.38 21.88
N SER A 28 -6.65 0.18 20.59
CA SER A 28 -6.06 -0.94 19.87
C SER A 28 -4.54 -0.79 19.85
N VAL A 29 -3.83 -1.82 20.30
CA VAL A 29 -2.36 -1.90 20.25
C VAL A 29 -1.95 -3.12 19.43
N GLY A 30 -0.88 -2.97 18.65
CA GLY A 30 -0.47 -4.00 17.70
C GLY A 30 1.03 -4.07 17.52
N LYS A 31 1.51 -5.26 17.20
CA LYS A 31 2.84 -5.46 16.62
C LYS A 31 2.65 -5.85 15.16
N PHE A 32 3.03 -4.97 14.26
CA PHE A 32 2.92 -5.17 12.82
C PHE A 32 4.28 -5.54 12.26
N LYS A 33 4.32 -6.62 11.46
CA LYS A 33 5.49 -7.05 10.71
C LYS A 33 5.08 -7.07 9.25
N ASN A 34 5.70 -6.24 8.44
CA ASN A 34 5.36 -6.13 7.02
C ASN A 34 6.60 -6.40 6.19
N PHE A 35 6.44 -7.21 5.16
CA PHE A 35 7.45 -7.44 4.16
C PHE A 35 6.96 -6.83 2.85
N SER A 36 7.77 -5.95 2.28
CA SER A 36 7.49 -5.31 1.00
C SER A 36 8.65 -5.52 0.04
N TRP A 37 8.33 -5.69 -1.23
CA TRP A 37 9.30 -5.83 -2.29
C TRP A 37 8.87 -5.04 -3.52
N ASN A 38 9.85 -4.68 -4.33
CA ASN A 38 9.63 -4.16 -5.66
C ASN A 38 10.61 -4.82 -6.63
N THR A 39 10.17 -5.02 -7.86
CA THR A 39 11.03 -5.43 -8.96
C THR A 39 10.62 -4.68 -10.20
N GLY A 40 11.60 -4.40 -11.05
CA GLY A 40 11.36 -3.75 -12.32
C GLY A 40 12.34 -4.22 -13.36
N ILE A 41 11.88 -4.25 -14.60
CA ILE A 41 12.70 -4.44 -15.77
C ILE A 41 12.48 -3.27 -16.71
N VAL A 42 13.56 -2.77 -17.31
CA VAL A 42 13.51 -1.82 -18.42
C VAL A 42 14.29 -2.44 -19.57
N ILE A 43 13.65 -2.60 -20.71
CA ILE A 43 14.24 -3.10 -21.95
C ILE A 43 14.37 -1.93 -22.90
N LYS A 44 15.57 -1.70 -23.42
CA LYS A 44 15.92 -0.61 -24.33
C LYS A 44 16.33 -1.20 -25.67
N PRO A 45 15.40 -1.68 -26.51
CA PRO A 45 15.75 -2.27 -27.80
C PRO A 45 16.47 -1.28 -28.73
N THR A 46 16.18 0.01 -28.60
CA THR A 46 16.81 1.11 -29.33
C THR A 46 17.11 2.26 -28.37
N GLU A 47 17.90 3.24 -28.81
CA GLU A 47 18.20 4.43 -28.00
C GLU A 47 16.99 5.35 -27.81
N TRP A 48 15.99 5.22 -28.68
CA TRP A 48 14.76 6.02 -28.70
C TRP A 48 13.56 5.34 -28.06
N LEU A 49 13.65 4.08 -27.61
CA LEU A 49 12.53 3.33 -27.02
C LEU A 49 12.94 2.61 -25.74
N ASP A 50 12.23 2.90 -24.65
CA ASP A 50 12.32 2.17 -23.39
C ASP A 50 10.96 1.48 -23.12
N LEU A 51 11.00 0.18 -22.86
CA LEU A 51 9.86 -0.60 -22.39
C LEU A 51 10.11 -0.99 -20.94
N SER A 52 9.27 -0.52 -20.03
CA SER A 52 9.39 -0.77 -18.59
C SER A 52 8.23 -1.60 -18.07
N TYR A 53 8.54 -2.47 -17.13
CA TYR A 53 7.55 -3.20 -16.37
C TYR A 53 7.96 -3.24 -14.91
N ARG A 54 7.09 -2.78 -14.02
CA ARG A 54 7.34 -2.67 -12.58
C ARG A 54 6.25 -3.39 -11.80
N LEU A 55 6.68 -4.16 -10.81
CA LEU A 55 5.84 -4.85 -9.84
C LEU A 55 6.26 -4.41 -8.45
N SER A 56 5.31 -3.99 -7.61
CA SER A 56 5.61 -3.64 -6.23
C SER A 56 4.48 -3.99 -5.29
N THR A 57 4.86 -4.20 -4.03
CA THR A 57 3.92 -4.36 -2.92
C THR A 57 4.04 -3.18 -1.96
N GLY A 58 2.91 -2.66 -1.48
CA GLY A 58 2.86 -1.66 -0.43
C GLY A 58 2.04 -2.16 0.76
N PHE A 59 2.17 -1.46 1.88
CA PHE A 59 1.34 -1.69 3.05
C PHE A 59 1.09 -0.37 3.78
N ARG A 60 -0.02 -0.31 4.53
CA ARG A 60 -0.30 0.75 5.50
C ARG A 60 -0.70 0.11 6.82
N ASN A 61 0.03 0.45 7.89
CA ASN A 61 -0.41 0.07 9.22
C ASN A 61 -1.64 0.90 9.62
N PRO A 62 -2.52 0.37 10.50
CA PRO A 62 -3.62 1.14 11.04
C PRO A 62 -3.13 2.46 11.62
N SER A 63 -3.82 3.54 11.29
CA SER A 63 -3.52 4.88 11.80
C SER A 63 -3.86 4.98 13.28
N PHE A 64 -3.29 5.97 13.98
CA PHE A 64 -3.62 6.20 15.37
C PHE A 64 -5.11 6.52 15.60
N ALA A 65 -5.77 7.18 14.65
CA ALA A 65 -7.21 7.44 14.72
C ALA A 65 -8.04 6.15 14.61
N GLU A 66 -7.68 5.26 13.66
CA GLU A 66 -8.33 3.94 13.53
C GLU A 66 -8.08 3.08 14.77
N MET A 67 -6.86 3.13 15.33
CA MET A 67 -6.51 2.40 16.55
C MET A 67 -7.21 2.96 17.81
N TYR A 68 -7.43 4.27 17.86
CA TYR A 68 -8.22 4.92 18.92
C TYR A 68 -9.70 4.53 18.87
N GLY A 69 -10.21 4.28 17.66
CA GLY A 69 -11.58 3.85 17.41
C GLY A 69 -12.58 5.00 17.47
N TRP A 70 -13.81 4.74 17.02
CA TRP A 70 -14.91 5.68 17.13
C TRP A 70 -15.42 5.71 18.57
N ARG A 71 -15.52 6.91 19.16
CA ARG A 71 -16.06 7.10 20.52
C ARG A 71 -17.24 8.07 20.47
N TYR A 72 -18.42 7.58 20.83
CA TYR A 72 -19.62 8.41 20.99
C TYR A 72 -19.98 8.45 22.47
N GLY A 73 -19.51 9.47 23.19
CA GLY A 73 -20.01 9.97 24.50
C GLY A 73 -20.35 9.01 25.66
N GLY A 74 -20.17 7.70 25.50
CA GLY A 74 -20.59 6.64 26.42
C GLY A 74 -19.48 6.19 27.34
N LYS A 75 -19.83 5.34 28.32
CA LYS A 75 -18.88 4.78 29.29
C LYS A 75 -17.78 4.00 28.55
N ASN A 76 -16.54 4.14 29.00
CA ASN A 76 -15.34 3.50 28.41
C ASN A 76 -15.45 1.97 28.25
N ASP A 77 -16.35 1.31 28.99
CA ASP A 77 -16.56 -0.13 28.97
C ASP A 77 -17.29 -0.66 27.73
N GLU A 78 -17.83 0.22 26.87
CA GLU A 78 -18.57 -0.15 25.65
C GLU A 78 -17.78 0.12 24.35
N VAL A 79 -16.53 0.56 24.45
CA VAL A 79 -15.71 0.92 23.28
C VAL A 79 -15.10 -0.32 22.63
N TYR A 80 -15.42 -0.54 21.35
CA TYR A 80 -14.87 -1.65 20.57
C TYR A 80 -13.37 -1.46 20.28
N VAL A 81 -12.54 -2.37 20.78
CA VAL A 81 -11.11 -2.42 20.48
C VAL A 81 -10.87 -3.23 19.21
N GLY A 82 -10.71 -2.54 18.08
CA GLY A 82 -10.53 -3.18 16.78
C GLY A 82 -9.20 -3.90 16.63
N LYS A 83 -9.23 -5.19 16.24
CA LYS A 83 -8.04 -5.93 15.82
C LYS A 83 -7.79 -5.73 14.33
N PHE A 84 -7.20 -4.59 13.98
CA PHE A 84 -6.91 -4.25 12.59
C PHE A 84 -5.73 -5.03 12.03
N LYS A 85 -5.87 -5.52 10.80
CA LYS A 85 -4.73 -5.99 9.99
C LYS A 85 -4.20 -4.82 9.16
N PRO A 86 -2.90 -4.79 8.83
CA PRO A 86 -2.39 -3.81 7.87
C PRO A 86 -3.12 -3.92 6.53
N GLU A 87 -3.38 -2.76 5.94
CA GLU A 87 -3.77 -2.67 4.54
C GLU A 87 -2.58 -3.08 3.68
N THR A 88 -2.85 -3.80 2.60
CA THR A 88 -1.81 -4.23 1.66
C THR A 88 -2.22 -3.86 0.26
N SER A 89 -1.25 -3.46 -0.55
CA SER A 89 -1.43 -3.12 -1.95
C SER A 89 -0.46 -3.88 -2.82
N ARG A 90 -0.90 -4.21 -4.03
CA ARG A 90 -0.06 -4.73 -5.10
C ARG A 90 -0.24 -3.84 -6.32
N ASN A 91 0.85 -3.22 -6.76
CA ASN A 91 0.92 -2.42 -7.96
C ASN A 91 1.58 -3.20 -9.09
N GLN A 92 1.06 -3.03 -10.30
CA GLN A 92 1.65 -3.52 -11.53
C GLN A 92 1.59 -2.38 -12.54
N GLU A 93 2.72 -2.06 -13.14
CA GLU A 93 2.85 -0.92 -14.03
C GLU A 93 3.63 -1.32 -15.28
N PHE A 94 3.06 -1.03 -16.44
CA PHE A 94 3.70 -1.11 -17.73
C PHE A 94 3.94 0.30 -18.24
N GLY A 95 5.15 0.60 -18.69
CA GLY A 95 5.50 1.91 -19.23
C GLY A 95 6.23 1.79 -20.57
N LEU A 96 5.94 2.71 -21.48
CA LEU A 96 6.65 2.88 -22.74
C LEU A 96 7.12 4.31 -22.81
N ALA A 97 8.43 4.53 -23.01
CA ALA A 97 8.98 5.85 -23.20
C ALA A 97 9.67 5.95 -24.56
N LEU A 98 9.29 6.98 -25.33
CA LEU A 98 9.93 7.36 -26.58
C LEU A 98 10.86 8.54 -26.30
N LYS A 99 12.10 8.47 -26.75
CA LYS A 99 13.14 9.50 -26.58
C LYS A 99 13.61 9.96 -27.95
N GLY A 100 13.86 11.25 -28.11
CA GLY A 100 14.47 11.80 -29.31
C GLY A 100 14.93 13.24 -29.08
N ASP A 101 15.36 13.90 -30.14
CA ASP A 101 15.82 15.28 -30.08
C ASP A 101 14.72 16.26 -29.64
N PHE A 102 13.46 15.86 -29.79
CA PHE A 102 12.28 16.60 -29.35
C PHE A 102 11.97 16.46 -27.84
N GLY A 103 12.70 15.60 -27.11
CA GLY A 103 12.47 15.31 -25.68
C GLY A 103 12.03 13.87 -25.41
N ASN A 104 11.14 13.68 -24.44
CA ASN A 104 10.61 12.37 -24.06
C ASN A 104 9.07 12.34 -23.99
N ILE A 105 8.48 11.25 -24.48
CA ILE A 105 7.05 10.96 -24.33
C ILE A 105 6.93 9.64 -23.59
N GLU A 106 6.24 9.63 -22.45
CA GLU A 106 6.03 8.43 -21.64
C GLU A 106 4.54 8.10 -21.55
N ILE A 107 4.21 6.84 -21.79
CA ILE A 107 2.88 6.27 -21.67
C ILE A 107 2.96 5.17 -20.64
N SER A 108 2.19 5.25 -19.57
CA SER A 108 2.15 4.24 -18.53
C SER A 108 0.73 3.77 -18.24
N HIS A 109 0.61 2.48 -17.96
CA HIS A 109 -0.62 1.84 -17.52
C HIS A 109 -0.35 1.12 -16.20
N PHE A 110 -1.13 1.46 -15.18
CA PHE A 110 -0.98 0.90 -13.85
C PHE A 110 -2.27 0.23 -13.37
N SER A 111 -2.11 -0.86 -12.64
CA SER A 111 -3.19 -1.61 -12.00
C SER A 111 -2.84 -1.86 -10.54
N ASN A 112 -3.67 -1.32 -9.65
CA ASN A 112 -3.51 -1.45 -8.21
C ASN A 112 -4.60 -2.34 -7.60
N ALA A 113 -4.19 -3.35 -6.84
CA ALA A 113 -5.08 -4.19 -6.07
C ALA A 113 -4.87 -3.93 -4.57
N TYR A 114 -5.90 -3.42 -3.90
CA TYR A 114 -5.90 -3.15 -2.46
C TYR A 114 -6.61 -4.28 -1.70
N ARG A 115 -6.10 -4.63 -0.53
CA ARG A 115 -6.67 -5.65 0.36
C ARG A 115 -6.63 -5.17 1.81
N ASN A 116 -7.60 -5.64 2.59
CA ASN A 116 -7.80 -5.33 4.00
C ASN A 116 -8.02 -3.83 4.28
N LEU A 117 -8.66 -3.11 3.36
CA LEU A 117 -8.99 -1.69 3.55
C LEU A 117 -9.73 -1.50 4.88
N ILE A 118 -9.21 -0.61 5.71
CA ILE A 118 -9.79 -0.26 6.99
C ILE A 118 -10.78 0.86 6.73
N ALA A 119 -12.05 0.59 7.00
CA ALA A 119 -13.12 1.56 6.87
C ALA A 119 -13.99 1.52 8.12
N PHE A 120 -14.60 2.66 8.44
CA PHE A 120 -15.67 2.69 9.41
C PHE A 120 -16.87 1.95 8.83
N ALA A 121 -17.34 0.93 9.56
CA ALA A 121 -18.54 0.20 9.23
C ALA A 121 -19.43 0.18 10.48
N GLU A 122 -20.71 0.46 10.28
CA GLU A 122 -21.72 0.25 11.31
C GLU A 122 -22.36 -1.13 11.09
N GLU A 123 -22.55 -1.89 12.17
CA GLU A 123 -23.28 -3.14 12.09
C GLU A 123 -24.76 -2.84 11.84
N LEU A 124 -25.23 -3.15 10.63
CA LEU A 124 -26.63 -2.99 10.26
C LEU A 124 -27.49 -4.02 11.01
N LYS A 125 -28.06 -3.65 12.16
CA LYS A 125 -29.17 -4.43 12.73
C LYS A 125 -30.38 -4.31 11.79
N ASN A 126 -30.74 -5.39 11.11
CA ASN A 126 -31.86 -5.47 10.16
C ASN A 126 -31.76 -4.51 8.96
N GLY A 127 -30.56 -4.25 8.44
CA GLY A 127 -30.39 -3.50 7.19
C GLY A 127 -30.64 -1.99 7.29
N ARG A 128 -30.69 -1.41 8.49
CA ARG A 128 -30.77 0.04 8.71
C ARG A 128 -29.58 0.49 9.56
N GLY A 129 -28.77 1.40 9.03
CA GLY A 129 -27.71 2.09 9.78
C GLY A 129 -28.32 3.23 10.59
N LYS A 130 -27.80 3.51 11.79
CA LYS A 130 -28.18 4.70 12.53
C LYS A 130 -27.33 5.85 11.99
N GLY A 131 -27.87 6.52 10.97
CA GLY A 131 -27.38 7.82 10.53
C GLY A 131 -27.45 8.87 11.63
#